data_AF-A0A6G3U659-F1
#
_entry.id   AF-A0A6G3U659-F1
#
_cell.length_a   1.000
_cell.length_b   1.000
_cell.length_c   1.000
_cell.angle_alpha   90.00
_cell.angle_beta   90.00
_cell.angle_gamma   90.00
#
_symmetry.space_group_name_H-M   'P 1'
#
loop_
_entity.id
_entity.type
_entity.pdbx_description
1 polymer ?
#
loop_
_entity_poly.entity_id
_entity_poly.type
_entity_poly.pdbx_seq_one_letter_code
_entity_poly.pdbx_strand_id
1 'polypeptide(L)'
;MEQSGTSTLLQGAVQDLASGVVSALRGGDHARTAPDGAGAEAGSLTLAAVRVVGADTLLPEILLDAPPDPVRLAVFRKAVEAFPPGADAAPTVRWSHWAMARTLHALDPSVPGEPAAPPGADWLDRADWRLLTHQLAVLAPLALPGEDCAVAR
;
A
#
# COMPACT_ATOMS: atom_id res chain seq x y z
N MET A 1 16.24 17.24 17.11
CA MET A 1 15.70 16.11 17.90
C MET A 1 14.23 15.80 17.61
N GLU A 2 13.56 16.54 16.72
CA GLU A 2 12.15 16.31 16.35
C GLU A 2 11.88 15.06 15.50
N GLN A 3 12.87 14.60 14.71
CA GLN A 3 12.68 13.50 13.75
C GLN A 3 12.33 12.14 14.38
N SER A 4 12.83 11.85 15.59
CA SER A 4 12.57 10.57 16.26
C SER A 4 11.12 10.43 16.74
N GLY A 5 10.48 11.55 17.13
CA GLY A 5 9.07 11.57 17.52
C GLY A 5 8.16 11.30 16.32
N THR A 6 8.36 12.01 15.22
CA THR A 6 7.56 11.85 13.99
C THR A 6 7.69 10.45 13.39
N SER A 7 8.89 9.86 13.42
CA SER A 7 9.11 8.49 12.93
C SER A 7 8.33 7.46 13.76
N THR A 8 8.27 7.64 15.08
CA THR A 8 7.55 6.73 15.98
C THR A 8 6.04 6.84 15.78
N LEU A 9 5.54 8.07 15.60
CA LEU A 9 4.12 8.32 15.30
C LEU A 9 3.72 7.70 13.96
N LEU A 10 4.56 7.83 12.93
CA LEU A 10 4.27 7.24 11.62
C LEU A 10 4.26 5.71 11.70
N GLN A 11 5.20 5.11 12.41
CA GLN A 11 5.22 3.67 12.61
C GLN A 11 3.94 3.17 13.29
N GLY A 12 3.46 3.88 14.33
CA GLY A 12 2.18 3.58 14.97
C GLY A 12 1.01 3.66 14.00
N ALA A 13 0.90 4.75 13.23
CA ALA A 13 -0.17 4.93 12.25
C ALA A 13 -0.14 3.86 11.13
N VAL A 14 1.04 3.46 10.67
CA VAL A 14 1.21 2.37 9.70
C VAL A 14 0.77 1.03 10.29
N GLN A 15 1.17 0.75 11.54
CA GLN A 15 0.79 -0.47 12.24
C GLN A 15 -0.73 -0.56 12.45
N ASP A 16 -1.37 0.53 12.86
CA ASP A 16 -2.81 0.60 13.07
C ASP A 16 -3.58 0.38 11.76
N LEU A 17 -3.15 1.05 10.68
CA LEU A 17 -3.75 0.88 9.36
C LEU A 17 -3.60 -0.55 8.83
N ALA A 18 -2.37 -1.10 8.88
CA ALA A 18 -2.11 -2.46 8.42
C ALA A 18 -2.89 -3.51 9.25
N SER A 19 -2.96 -3.33 10.58
CA SER A 19 -3.74 -4.21 11.46
C SER A 19 -5.24 -4.13 11.14
N GLY A 20 -5.73 -2.94 10.82
CA GLY A 20 -7.10 -2.73 10.38
C GLY A 20 -7.42 -3.44 9.06
N VAL A 21 -6.51 -3.39 8.07
CA VAL A 21 -6.64 -4.15 6.81
C VAL A 21 -6.70 -5.65 7.08
N VAL A 22 -5.79 -6.19 7.88
CA VAL A 22 -5.78 -7.63 8.24
C VAL A 22 -7.06 -8.02 8.98
N SER A 23 -7.54 -7.17 9.90
CA SER A 23 -8.80 -7.39 10.61
C SER A 23 -9.99 -7.46 9.65
N ALA A 24 -10.08 -6.51 8.71
CA ALA A 24 -11.11 -6.48 7.68
C ALA A 24 -11.09 -7.75 6.82
N LEU A 25 -9.92 -8.21 6.38
CA LEU A 25 -9.77 -9.45 5.60
C LEU A 25 -10.16 -10.71 6.38
N ARG A 26 -10.11 -10.68 7.72
CA ARG A 26 -10.54 -11.79 8.60
C ARG A 26 -12.03 -11.73 8.97
N GLY A 27 -12.81 -10.84 8.36
CA GLY A 27 -14.24 -10.65 8.67
C GLY A 27 -14.51 -9.67 9.82
N GLY A 28 -13.52 -8.87 10.22
CA GLY A 28 -13.71 -7.74 11.11
C GLY A 28 -14.46 -6.57 10.44
N ASP A 29 -14.92 -5.62 11.24
CA ASP A 29 -15.70 -4.47 10.78
C ASP A 29 -14.90 -3.56 9.83
N HIS A 30 -15.31 -3.50 8.56
CA HIS A 30 -14.71 -2.68 7.51
C HIS A 30 -14.84 -1.18 7.76
N ALA A 31 -15.71 -0.73 8.67
CA ALA A 31 -15.94 0.69 8.92
C ALA A 31 -14.88 1.34 9.83
N ARG A 32 -14.11 0.54 10.60
CA ARG A 32 -13.18 1.07 11.62
C ARG A 32 -11.82 1.54 11.11
N THR A 33 -11.55 1.40 9.81
CA THR A 33 -10.30 1.85 9.18
C THR A 33 -10.41 3.21 8.50
N ALA A 34 -11.51 3.95 8.71
CA ALA A 34 -11.58 5.35 8.31
C ALA A 34 -10.74 6.19 9.30
N PRO A 35 -9.68 6.88 8.84
CA PRO A 35 -8.86 7.69 9.73
C PRO A 35 -9.67 8.92 10.17
N ASP A 36 -9.94 9.00 11.47
CA ASP A 36 -10.61 10.16 12.07
C ASP A 36 -9.79 11.43 11.79
N GLY A 37 -10.44 12.40 11.16
CA GLY A 37 -9.85 13.67 10.71
C GLY A 37 -9.54 14.65 11.85
N ALA A 38 -8.82 14.22 12.88
CA ALA A 38 -8.44 15.04 14.02
C ALA A 38 -7.16 15.86 13.73
N GLY A 39 -7.30 16.98 13.01
CA GLY A 39 -6.24 17.99 12.83
C GLY A 39 -5.32 17.79 11.61
N ALA A 40 -4.72 18.88 11.14
CA ALA A 40 -3.90 18.91 9.93
C ALA A 40 -2.68 17.96 10.00
N GLU A 41 -2.10 17.81 11.18
CA GLU A 41 -0.93 16.95 11.41
C GLU A 41 -1.30 15.46 11.43
N ALA A 42 -2.41 15.08 12.06
CA ALA A 42 -2.94 13.71 11.98
C ALA A 42 -3.38 13.36 10.55
N GLY A 43 -3.91 14.34 9.81
CA GLY A 43 -4.21 14.21 8.39
C GLY A 43 -2.95 13.91 7.57
N SER A 44 -1.85 14.63 7.79
CA SER A 44 -0.56 14.37 7.13
C SER A 44 -0.02 12.97 7.46
N LEU A 45 -0.07 12.58 8.74
CA LEU A 45 0.40 11.26 9.19
C LEU A 45 -0.42 10.12 8.57
N THR A 46 -1.72 10.31 8.47
CA THR A 46 -2.64 9.38 7.81
C THR A 46 -2.26 9.18 6.34
N LEU A 47 -2.07 10.27 5.59
CA LEU A 47 -1.70 10.16 4.18
C LEU A 47 -0.34 9.47 4.02
N ALA A 48 0.61 9.74 4.91
CA ALA A 48 1.91 9.08 4.92
C ALA A 48 1.78 7.57 5.24
N ALA A 49 0.92 7.19 6.20
CA ALA A 49 0.67 5.79 6.52
C ALA A 49 0.04 5.05 5.34
N VAL A 50 -0.96 5.64 4.68
CA VAL A 50 -1.56 5.10 3.45
C VAL A 50 -0.51 4.95 2.34
N ARG A 51 0.41 5.91 2.21
CA ARG A 51 1.51 5.83 1.25
C ARG A 51 2.48 4.67 1.56
N VAL A 52 2.71 4.35 2.83
CA VAL A 52 3.59 3.25 3.26
C VAL A 52 2.92 1.90 3.07
N VAL A 53 1.66 1.75 3.49
CA VAL A 53 0.87 0.52 3.29
C VAL A 53 0.60 0.29 1.79
N GLY A 54 0.40 1.37 1.03
CA GLY A 54 0.25 1.32 -0.42
C GLY A 54 -1.12 0.80 -0.84
N ALA A 55 -1.15 0.12 -1.99
CA ALA A 55 -2.37 -0.39 -2.61
C ALA A 55 -3.17 -1.33 -1.69
N ASP A 56 -2.49 -1.99 -0.75
CA ASP A 56 -3.10 -2.94 0.19
C ASP A 56 -4.12 -2.27 1.14
N THR A 57 -4.07 -0.94 1.26
CA THR A 57 -5.07 -0.15 2.00
C THR A 57 -6.51 -0.42 1.53
N LEU A 58 -6.68 -0.72 0.23
CA LEU A 58 -7.98 -1.01 -0.41
C LEU A 58 -8.13 -2.50 -0.77
N LEU A 59 -7.25 -3.36 -0.27
CA LEU A 59 -7.30 -4.80 -0.54
C LEU A 59 -8.59 -5.47 -0.05
N PRO A 60 -9.18 -5.11 1.12
CA PRO A 60 -10.45 -5.67 1.55
C PRO A 60 -11.57 -5.46 0.52
N GLU A 61 -11.70 -4.25 -0.02
CA GLU A 61 -12.69 -3.89 -1.01
C GLU A 61 -12.54 -4.73 -2.29
N ILE A 62 -11.29 -4.94 -2.73
CA ILE A 62 -10.98 -5.74 -3.94
C ILE A 62 -11.27 -7.23 -3.71
N LEU A 63 -10.80 -7.80 -2.60
CA LEU A 63 -10.91 -9.24 -2.38
C LEU A 63 -12.30 -9.68 -1.91
N LEU A 64 -13.05 -8.80 -1.25
CA LEU A 64 -14.39 -9.09 -0.75
C LEU A 64 -15.49 -8.60 -1.71
N ASP A 65 -15.13 -8.05 -2.87
CA ASP A 65 -16.05 -7.46 -3.86
C ASP A 65 -17.03 -6.46 -3.21
N ALA A 66 -16.52 -5.68 -2.25
CA ALA A 66 -17.30 -4.72 -1.51
C ALA A 66 -17.17 -3.33 -2.13
N PRO A 67 -18.25 -2.53 -2.19
CA PRO A 67 -18.16 -1.16 -2.69
C PRO A 67 -17.20 -0.34 -1.81
N PRO A 68 -16.26 0.42 -2.40
CA PRO A 68 -15.28 1.16 -1.63
C PRO A 68 -15.96 2.27 -0.83
N ASP A 69 -15.61 2.38 0.45
CA ASP A 69 -16.04 3.49 1.30
C ASP A 69 -15.58 4.83 0.69
N PRO A 70 -16.51 5.75 0.35
CA PRO A 70 -16.16 7.03 -0.27
C PRO A 70 -15.16 7.87 0.54
N VAL A 71 -15.21 7.79 1.88
CA VAL A 71 -14.28 8.52 2.76
C VAL A 71 -12.87 7.95 2.65
N ARG A 72 -12.73 6.63 2.77
CA ARG A 72 -11.46 5.93 2.57
C ARG A 72 -10.88 6.16 1.18
N LEU A 73 -11.70 6.06 0.14
CA LEU A 73 -11.28 6.30 -1.24
C LEU A 73 -10.77 7.73 -1.43
N ALA A 74 -11.42 8.73 -0.82
CA ALA A 74 -10.97 10.12 -0.86
C ALA A 74 -9.63 10.33 -0.13
N VAL A 75 -9.41 9.66 1.01
CA VAL A 75 -8.11 9.69 1.71
C VAL A 75 -7.03 9.03 0.87
N PHE A 76 -7.33 7.88 0.27
CA PHE A 76 -6.41 7.16 -0.61
C PHE A 76 -6.00 8.00 -1.82
N ARG A 77 -6.98 8.64 -2.48
CA ARG A 77 -6.74 9.60 -3.57
C ARG A 77 -5.80 10.72 -3.14
N LYS A 78 -6.07 11.36 -1.99
CA LYS A 78 -5.21 12.42 -1.45
C LYS A 78 -3.79 11.93 -1.17
N ALA A 79 -3.61 10.69 -0.73
CA ALA A 79 -2.28 10.13 -0.47
C ALA A 79 -1.49 9.89 -1.77
N VAL A 80 -2.16 9.42 -2.82
CA VAL A 80 -1.56 9.30 -4.17
C VAL A 80 -1.13 10.67 -4.68
N GLU A 81 -1.99 11.68 -4.58
CA GLU A 81 -1.70 13.05 -5.04
C GLU A 81 -0.59 13.74 -4.24
N ALA A 82 -0.53 13.53 -2.92
CA ALA A 82 0.42 14.19 -2.03
C ALA A 82 1.86 13.61 -2.11
N PHE A 83 2.02 12.34 -2.50
CA PHE A 83 3.30 11.65 -2.48
C PHE A 83 3.70 11.03 -3.84
N PRO A 84 3.83 11.84 -4.91
CA PRO A 84 4.40 11.37 -6.17
C PRO A 84 5.88 10.99 -5.98
N PRO A 85 6.37 9.91 -6.62
CA PRO A 85 7.77 9.56 -6.56
C PRO A 85 8.62 10.63 -7.25
N GLY A 86 9.70 11.06 -6.60
CA GLY A 86 10.71 11.92 -7.22
C GLY A 86 11.45 11.20 -8.36
N ALA A 87 12.17 11.97 -9.19
CA ALA A 87 12.94 11.43 -10.32
C ALA A 87 13.94 10.33 -9.89
N ASP A 88 14.60 10.55 -8.75
CA ASP A 88 15.59 9.63 -8.18
C ASP A 88 15.01 8.62 -7.17
N ALA A 89 13.68 8.44 -7.15
CA ALA A 89 13.05 7.50 -6.23
C ALA A 89 13.59 6.07 -6.42
N ALA A 90 13.67 5.30 -5.34
CA ALA A 90 14.02 3.89 -5.45
C ALA A 90 13.00 3.14 -6.33
N PRO A 91 13.39 2.05 -7.04
CA PRO A 91 12.46 1.27 -7.85
C PRO A 91 11.22 0.81 -7.07
N THR A 92 11.40 0.37 -5.82
CA THR A 92 10.30 -0.06 -4.93
C THR A 92 9.29 1.06 -4.67
N VAL A 93 9.75 2.30 -4.48
CA VAL A 93 8.90 3.48 -4.27
C VAL A 93 8.06 3.78 -5.52
N ARG A 94 8.66 3.70 -6.72
CA ARG A 94 7.94 3.88 -7.99
C ARG A 94 6.89 2.79 -8.22
N TRP A 95 7.25 1.53 -8.00
CA TRP A 95 6.33 0.40 -8.14
C TRP A 95 5.17 0.47 -7.16
N SER A 96 5.45 0.79 -5.89
CA SER A 96 4.42 0.99 -4.85
C SER A 96 3.45 2.11 -5.22
N HIS A 97 3.94 3.27 -5.65
CA HIS A 97 3.07 4.37 -6.07
C HIS A 97 2.26 4.03 -7.34
N TRP A 98 2.88 3.38 -8.32
CA TRP A 98 2.17 2.93 -9.52
C TRP A 98 1.02 1.96 -9.17
N ALA A 99 1.27 1.01 -8.28
CA ALA A 99 0.23 0.09 -7.82
C ALA A 99 -0.93 0.84 -7.14
N MET A 100 -0.62 1.85 -6.31
CA MET A 100 -1.67 2.70 -5.72
C MET A 100 -2.49 3.42 -6.79
N ALA A 101 -1.84 4.08 -7.75
CA ALA A 101 -2.54 4.78 -8.83
C ALA A 101 -3.41 3.83 -9.68
N ARG A 102 -2.92 2.63 -9.97
CA ARG A 102 -3.67 1.58 -10.67
C ARG A 102 -4.89 1.14 -9.86
N THR A 103 -4.74 0.90 -8.55
CA THR A 103 -5.85 0.52 -7.67
C THR A 103 -6.91 1.62 -7.59
N LEU A 104 -6.49 2.88 -7.46
CA LEU A 104 -7.40 4.01 -7.47
C LEU A 104 -8.20 4.04 -8.77
N HIS A 105 -7.54 3.89 -9.92
CA HIS A 105 -8.23 3.86 -11.22
C HIS A 105 -9.23 2.70 -11.34
N ALA A 106 -8.93 1.54 -10.76
CA ALA A 106 -9.82 0.39 -10.79
C ALA A 106 -11.08 0.55 -9.92
N LEU A 107 -10.96 1.25 -8.79
CA LEU A 107 -12.03 1.40 -7.81
C LEU A 107 -12.82 2.72 -7.92
N ASP A 108 -12.26 3.70 -8.63
CA ASP A 108 -12.81 5.05 -8.71
C ASP A 108 -13.13 5.45 -10.15
N PRO A 109 -14.40 5.32 -10.59
CA PRO A 109 -14.80 5.64 -11.96
C PRO A 109 -14.68 7.13 -12.29
N SER A 110 -14.47 7.99 -11.29
CA SER A 110 -14.26 9.43 -11.53
C SER A 110 -12.84 9.77 -11.98
N VAL A 111 -11.89 8.82 -11.91
CA VAL A 111 -10.52 9.02 -12.37
C VAL A 111 -10.45 8.85 -13.89
N PRO A 112 -10.22 9.93 -14.65
CA PRO A 112 -10.22 9.87 -16.10
C PRO A 112 -8.93 9.21 -16.64
N GLY A 113 -9.00 8.72 -17.88
CA GLY A 113 -7.84 8.23 -18.64
C GLY A 113 -7.60 6.73 -18.52
N GLU A 114 -6.45 6.28 -19.01
CA GLU A 114 -5.97 4.91 -18.79
C GLU A 114 -4.92 4.89 -17.67
N PRO A 115 -4.77 3.77 -16.94
CA PRO A 115 -3.68 3.64 -15.98
C PRO A 115 -2.32 3.90 -16.64
N ALA A 116 -1.45 4.63 -15.95
CA ALA A 116 -0.08 4.81 -16.40
C ALA A 116 0.60 3.45 -16.63
N ALA A 117 1.53 3.39 -17.58
CA ALA A 117 2.34 2.20 -17.80
C ALA A 117 3.13 1.83 -16.52
N PRO A 118 3.36 0.53 -16.27
CA PRO A 118 4.18 0.10 -15.14
C PRO A 118 5.60 0.68 -15.23
N PRO A 119 6.24 0.99 -14.10
CA PRO A 119 7.63 1.42 -14.09
C PRO A 119 8.54 0.38 -14.76
N GLY A 120 9.64 0.85 -15.36
CA GLY A 120 10.63 -0.04 -15.96
C GLY A 120 11.22 -1.05 -14.95
N ALA A 121 11.47 -2.26 -15.43
CA ALA A 121 12.02 -3.37 -14.66
C ALA A 121 13.47 -3.70 -15.05
N ASP A 122 14.16 -2.83 -15.81
CA ASP A 122 15.51 -3.00 -16.35
C ASP A 122 16.60 -3.25 -15.28
N TRP A 123 16.27 -3.01 -14.01
CA TRP A 123 17.13 -3.40 -12.89
C TRP A 123 17.24 -4.92 -12.75
N LEU A 124 16.24 -5.69 -13.21
CA LEU A 124 16.25 -7.14 -13.25
C LEU A 124 17.34 -7.68 -14.18
N ASP A 125 17.61 -6.99 -15.29
CA ASP A 125 18.66 -7.38 -16.25
C ASP A 125 20.06 -7.32 -15.65
N ARG A 126 20.22 -6.52 -14.58
CA ARG A 126 21.48 -6.33 -13.86
C ARG A 126 21.52 -7.09 -12.53
N ALA A 127 20.42 -7.71 -12.12
CA ALA A 127 20.36 -8.47 -10.88
C ALA A 127 21.14 -9.79 -11.02
N ASP A 128 21.78 -10.24 -9.93
CA ASP A 128 22.35 -11.59 -9.90
C ASP A 128 21.21 -12.61 -9.97
N TRP A 129 21.13 -13.32 -11.09
CA TRP A 129 20.04 -14.27 -11.35
C TRP A 129 19.97 -15.40 -10.31
N ARG A 130 21.10 -15.80 -9.71
CA ARG A 130 21.12 -16.86 -8.69
C ARG A 130 20.49 -16.37 -7.41
N LEU A 131 20.87 -15.17 -6.99
CA LEU A 131 20.30 -14.54 -5.80
C LEU A 131 18.81 -14.27 -5.98
N LEU A 132 18.42 -13.71 -7.13
CA LEU A 132 17.03 -13.42 -7.43
C LEU A 132 16.19 -14.70 -7.46
N THR A 133 16.68 -15.77 -8.10
CA THR A 133 15.99 -17.06 -8.14
C THR A 133 15.82 -17.65 -6.74
N HIS A 134 16.84 -17.55 -5.89
CA HIS A 134 16.74 -17.99 -4.51
C HIS A 134 15.68 -17.20 -3.72
N GLN A 135 15.67 -15.86 -3.84
CA GLN A 135 14.67 -15.01 -3.20
C GLN A 135 13.25 -15.35 -3.66
N LEU A 136 13.04 -15.54 -4.96
CA LEU A 136 11.75 -15.93 -5.52
C LEU A 136 11.32 -17.33 -5.07
N ALA A 137 12.24 -18.29 -5.00
CA ALA A 137 11.94 -19.65 -4.53
C ALA A 137 11.50 -19.66 -3.06
N VAL A 138 12.09 -18.80 -2.22
CA VAL A 138 11.68 -18.63 -0.81
C VAL A 138 10.28 -18.02 -0.70
N LEU A 139 9.91 -17.12 -1.63
CA LEU A 139 8.59 -16.46 -1.65
C LEU A 139 7.51 -17.28 -2.36
N ALA A 140 7.88 -18.24 -3.21
CA ALA A 140 6.93 -19.03 -4.00
C ALA A 140 5.79 -19.68 -3.18
N PRO A 141 5.99 -20.18 -1.94
CA PRO A 141 4.90 -20.71 -1.15
C PRO A 141 3.84 -19.67 -0.77
N LEU A 142 4.14 -18.36 -0.76
CA LEU A 142 3.13 -17.32 -0.49
C LEU A 142 2.04 -17.27 -1.58
N ALA A 143 2.30 -17.82 -2.76
CA ALA A 143 1.31 -17.95 -3.82
C ALA A 143 0.35 -19.15 -3.59
N LEU A 144 0.60 -19.98 -2.58
CA LEU A 144 -0.22 -21.14 -2.23
C LEU A 144 -0.95 -20.87 -0.90
N PRO A 145 -2.26 -20.55 -0.94
CA PRO A 145 -3.02 -20.27 0.28
C PRO A 145 -3.00 -21.45 1.25
N GLY A 146 -2.62 -21.20 2.51
CA GLY A 146 -2.70 -22.19 3.59
C GLY A 146 -1.47 -23.09 3.78
N GLU A 147 -0.45 -22.96 2.93
CA GLU A 147 0.81 -23.70 3.08
C GLU A 147 1.75 -23.04 4.10
N ASP A 148 2.44 -23.85 4.90
CA ASP A 148 3.47 -23.36 5.82
C ASP A 148 4.68 -22.85 5.03
N CYS A 149 5.14 -21.64 5.33
CA CYS A 149 6.31 -21.08 4.68
C CYS A 149 7.22 -20.34 5.66
N ALA A 150 8.53 -20.36 5.39
CA ALA A 150 9.53 -19.71 6.24
C ALA A 150 9.35 -18.19 6.36
N VAL A 151 8.59 -17.57 5.46
CA VAL A 151 8.35 -16.11 5.41
C VAL A 151 7.09 -15.70 6.19
N ALA A 152 6.16 -16.63 6.42
CA ALA A 152 4.90 -16.38 7.12
C ALA A 152 4.88 -16.90 8.58
N ARG A 153 6.02 -17.42 9.06
CA ARG A 153 6.22 -17.93 10.42
C ARG A 153 6.64 -16.85 11.42
#